data_AF-A0A0F8WGU3-F1
#
_entry.id   AF-A0A0F8WGU3-F1
#
_cell.length_a   1.000
_cell.length_b   1.000
_cell.length_c   1.000
_cell.angle_alpha   90.00
_cell.angle_beta   90.00
_cell.angle_gamma   90.00
#
_symmetry.space_group_name_H-M   'P 1'
#
loop_
_entity.id
_entity.type
_entity.pdbx_description
1 polymer ?
#
loop_
_entity_poly.entity_id
_entity_poly.type
_entity_poly.pdbx_seq_one_letter_code
_entity_poly.pdbx_strand_id
1 'polypeptide(L)'
;MAGTTVGAVGDGNTDDSGSLIPSHTYADNGVYTVTLTVTDDDGGIGSNTLTVTVNNVAPTVNAGPDQTVDEGDVVNFSGSFTDP
;
A
#
# COMPACT_ATOMS: atom_id res chain seq x y z
N MET A 1 -0.69 10.43 -5.46
CA MET A 1 0.49 9.75 -6.02
C MET A 1 1.59 9.78 -4.98
N ALA A 2 1.70 8.74 -4.16
CA ALA A 2 2.88 8.54 -3.32
C ALA A 2 3.88 7.72 -4.15
N GLY A 3 4.91 8.38 -4.69
CA GLY A 3 6.03 7.69 -5.31
C GLY A 3 6.98 7.23 -4.22
N THR A 4 7.23 5.92 -4.14
CA THR A 4 8.31 5.38 -3.32
C THR A 4 9.57 5.37 -4.16
N THR A 5 10.59 6.11 -3.73
CA THR A 5 11.93 6.08 -4.34
C THR A 5 12.77 5.06 -3.60
N VAL A 6 13.39 4.14 -4.32
CA VAL A 6 14.40 3.23 -3.81
C VAL A 6 15.71 3.64 -4.46
N GLY A 7 16.73 3.97 -3.66
CA GLY A 7 18.02 4.46 -4.14
C GLY A 7 19.16 3.50 -3.84
N ALA A 8 20.08 3.35 -4.79
CA ALA A 8 21.40 2.74 -4.59
C ALA A 8 22.49 3.71 -5.08
N VAL A 9 23.63 3.73 -4.38
CA VAL A 9 24.81 4.54 -4.74
C VAL A 9 25.88 3.57 -5.25
N GLY A 10 26.39 3.80 -6.46
CA GLY A 10 27.50 3.03 -7.03
C GLY A 10 28.85 3.47 -6.47
N ASP A 11 29.82 2.54 -6.38
CA ASP A 11 31.14 2.79 -5.76
C ASP A 11 32.30 3.12 -6.72
N GLY A 12 32.01 3.35 -8.01
CA GLY A 12 33.01 3.77 -8.99
C GLY A 12 33.72 2.69 -9.77
N ASN A 13 33.32 1.42 -9.63
CA ASN A 13 33.76 0.37 -10.53
C ASN A 13 32.87 0.26 -11.77
N THR A 14 33.49 0.02 -12.93
CA THR A 14 32.84 -0.02 -14.25
C THR A 14 31.86 -1.19 -14.48
N ASP A 15 31.56 -1.98 -13.44
CA ASP A 15 30.66 -3.14 -13.45
C ASP A 15 29.96 -3.32 -12.07
N ASP A 16 29.53 -2.23 -11.43
CA ASP A 16 28.80 -2.36 -10.17
C ASP A 16 27.39 -2.96 -10.40
N SER A 17 27.08 -4.02 -9.65
CA SER A 17 25.81 -4.74 -9.74
C SER A 17 25.30 -5.07 -8.35
N GLY A 18 24.01 -4.81 -8.12
CA GLY A 18 23.38 -4.96 -6.82
C GLY A 18 21.93 -5.37 -6.93
N SER A 19 21.37 -5.82 -5.80
CA SER A 19 19.96 -6.18 -5.67
C SER A 19 19.35 -5.45 -4.48
N LEU A 20 18.16 -4.89 -4.68
CA LEU A 20 17.38 -4.19 -3.66
C LEU A 20 16.10 -4.98 -3.40
N ILE A 21 15.76 -5.20 -2.13
CA ILE A 21 14.55 -5.91 -1.69
C ILE A 21 13.67 -5.04 -0.75
N PRO A 22 13.24 -3.84 -1.19
CA PRO A 22 12.38 -2.97 -0.40
C PRO A 22 10.96 -3.54 -0.29
N SER A 23 10.26 -3.21 0.80
CA SER A 23 8.83 -3.52 0.98
C SER A 23 8.04 -2.24 1.31
N HIS A 24 6.77 -2.22 0.90
CA HIS A 24 5.87 -1.11 1.17
C HIS A 24 4.43 -1.62 1.27
N THR A 25 3.65 -1.06 2.20
CA THR A 25 2.22 -1.34 2.37
C THR A 25 1.44 -0.10 1.96
N TYR A 26 0.58 -0.23 0.96
CA TYR A 26 -0.33 0.83 0.53
C TYR A 26 -1.57 0.83 1.43
N ALA A 27 -1.95 2.02 1.92
CA ALA A 27 -3.09 2.19 2.82
C ALA A 27 -4.44 2.29 2.11
N ASP A 28 -4.46 2.37 0.78
CA ASP A 28 -5.67 2.53 -0.02
C ASP A 28 -5.48 1.86 -1.38
N ASN A 29 -6.57 1.59 -2.08
CA ASN A 29 -6.54 1.07 -3.42
C ASN A 29 -6.20 2.16 -4.45
N GLY A 30 -5.57 1.75 -5.55
CA GLY A 30 -5.18 2.69 -6.58
C GLY A 30 -4.06 2.17 -7.46
N VAL A 31 -3.68 3.01 -8.43
CA VAL A 31 -2.53 2.76 -9.29
C VAL A 31 -1.39 3.66 -8.83
N TYR A 32 -0.28 3.06 -8.45
CA TYR A 32 0.91 3.74 -7.95
C TYR A 32 2.08 3.51 -8.90
N THR A 33 2.85 4.56 -9.14
CA THR A 33 4.12 4.46 -9.87
C THR A 33 5.26 4.45 -8.86
N VAL A 34 6.09 3.42 -8.92
CA VAL A 34 7.30 3.29 -8.13
C VAL A 34 8.48 3.60 -9.03
N THR A 35 9.41 4.41 -8.52
CA THR A 35 10.60 4.83 -9.28
C THR A 35 11.85 4.27 -8.60
N LEU A 36 12.63 3.51 -9.36
CA LEU A 36 14.00 3.16 -9.02
C LEU A 36 14.92 4.25 -9.58
N THR A 37 15.81 4.77 -8.75
CA THR A 37 16.85 5.72 -9.15
C THR A 37 18.19 5.22 -8.63
N VAL A 38 19.19 5.17 -9.51
CA VAL A 38 20.56 4.77 -9.17
C VAL A 38 21.46 5.94 -9.55
N THR A 39 22.35 6.33 -8.64
CA THR A 39 23.36 7.36 -8.88
C THR A 39 24.73 6.71 -8.79
N ASP A 40 25.57 6.88 -9.81
CA ASP A 40 26.99 6.47 -9.73
C ASP A 40 27.82 7.55 -9.01
N ASP A 41 29.07 7.25 -8.72
CA ASP A 41 30.01 8.12 -8.00
C ASP A 41 30.47 9.32 -8.82
N ASP A 42 30.46 9.21 -10.14
CA ASP A 42 30.72 10.30 -11.10
C ASP A 42 29.49 11.23 -11.28
N GLY A 43 28.36 10.91 -10.65
CA GLY A 43 27.12 11.69 -10.65
C GLY A 43 26.15 11.38 -11.80
N GLY A 44 26.40 10.33 -12.58
CA GLY A 44 25.46 9.75 -13.53
C GLY A 44 24.24 9.17 -12.84
N ILE A 45 23.07 9.28 -13.50
CA ILE A 45 21.79 8.85 -12.93
C ILE A 45 21.07 7.93 -13.91
N GLY A 46 20.76 6.71 -13.46
CA GLY A 46 19.84 5.79 -14.11
C GLY A 46 18.49 5.78 -13.38
N SER A 47 17.38 5.71 -14.11
CA SER A 47 16.07 5.54 -13.50
C SER A 47 15.14 4.65 -14.33
N ASN A 48 14.29 3.90 -13.63
CA ASN A 48 13.23 3.11 -14.23
C ASN A 48 11.99 3.16 -13.34
N THR A 49 10.82 2.93 -13.94
CA THR A 49 9.55 2.93 -13.22
C THR A 49 8.83 1.60 -13.36
N LEU A 50 8.05 1.25 -12.34
CA LEU A 50 7.06 0.18 -12.41
C LEU A 50 5.70 0.67 -11.90
N THR A 51 4.65 -0.01 -12.33
CA THR A 51 3.29 0.26 -11.88
C THR A 51 2.85 -0.81 -10.88
N VAL A 52 2.32 -0.36 -9.74
CA VAL A 52 1.65 -1.20 -8.76
C VAL A 52 0.15 -0.90 -8.81
N THR A 53 -0.66 -1.91 -9.10
CA THR A 53 -2.11 -1.83 -8.98
C THR A 53 -2.52 -2.47 -7.65
N VAL A 54 -3.02 -1.64 -6.73
CA VAL A 54 -3.59 -2.07 -5.46
C VAL A 54 -5.10 -2.14 -5.65
N ASN A 55 -5.67 -3.34 -5.44
CA ASN A 55 -7.10 -3.58 -5.61
C ASN A 55 -7.88 -3.16 -4.37
N ASN A 56 -9.07 -2.62 -4.58
CA ASN A 56 -10.02 -2.36 -3.49
C ASN A 56 -10.47 -3.66 -2.84
N VAL A 57 -10.50 -3.69 -1.51
CA VAL A 57 -11.18 -4.72 -0.75
C VAL A 57 -12.45 -4.10 -0.16
N ALA A 58 -13.61 -4.70 -0.44
CA ALA A 58 -14.87 -4.15 0.06
C ALA A 58 -14.93 -4.25 1.61
N PRO A 59 -15.57 -3.28 2.28
CA PRO A 59 -15.76 -3.36 3.71
C PRO A 59 -16.66 -4.55 4.06
N THR A 60 -16.38 -5.18 5.20
CA THR A 60 -17.26 -6.17 5.81
C THR A 60 -18.11 -5.49 6.86
N VAL A 61 -19.42 -5.70 6.83
CA VAL A 61 -20.38 -5.10 7.76
C VAL A 61 -21.19 -6.19 8.48
N ASN A 62 -21.53 -5.94 9.74
CA ASN A 62 -22.39 -6.79 10.55
C ASN A 62 -23.33 -5.91 11.37
N ALA A 63 -24.64 -6.02 11.14
CA ALA A 63 -25.64 -5.25 11.88
C ALA A 63 -25.95 -5.80 13.28
N GLY A 64 -25.34 -6.94 13.65
CA GLY A 64 -25.74 -7.74 14.79
C GLY A 64 -26.79 -8.78 14.40
N PRO A 65 -27.18 -9.67 15.34
CA PRO A 65 -28.22 -10.65 15.11
C PRO A 65 -29.60 -9.99 15.03
N ASP A 66 -30.53 -10.65 14.33
CA ASP A 66 -31.94 -10.27 14.36
C ASP A 66 -32.47 -10.30 15.81
N GLN A 67 -33.24 -9.29 16.17
CA GLN A 67 -33.85 -9.17 17.49
C GLN A 67 -35.37 -9.19 17.36
N THR A 68 -36.03 -9.86 18.30
CA THR A 68 -37.49 -9.82 18.47
C THR A 68 -37.76 -9.24 19.84
N VAL A 69 -38.56 -8.18 19.92
CA VAL A 69 -38.95 -7.51 21.17
C VAL A 69 -40.44 -7.19 21.16
N ASP A 70 -41.03 -7.01 22.34
CA ASP A 70 -42.43 -6.63 22.48
C ASP A 70 -42.61 -5.10 22.37
N GLU A 71 -43.84 -4.67 22.14
CA GLU A 71 -44.14 -3.23 22.06
C GLU A 71 -43.85 -2.51 23.38
N GLY A 72 -43.08 -1.43 23.31
CA GLY A 72 -42.67 -0.65 24.48
C GLY A 72 -41.31 -1.04 25.07
N ASP A 73 -40.70 -2.13 24.60
CA ASP A 73 -39.36 -2.52 25.02
C ASP A 73 -38.26 -1.67 24.35
N VAL A 74 -37.16 -1.48 25.07
CA VAL A 74 -35.97 -0.80 24.55
C VAL A 74 -35.08 -1.82 23.84
N VAL A 75 -34.78 -1.56 22.56
CA VAL A 75 -33.85 -2.34 21.75
C VAL A 75 -32.47 -1.69 21.77
N ASN A 76 -31.43 -2.48 22.06
CA ASN A 76 -30.04 -2.03 21.96
C ASN A 76 -29.38 -2.67 20.74
N PHE A 77 -28.97 -1.84 19.80
CA PHE A 77 -28.28 -2.28 18.58
C PHE A 77 -26.78 -2.22 18.77
N SER A 78 -26.08 -3.26 18.32
CA SER A 78 -24.62 -3.29 18.25
C SER A 78 -24.17 -3.94 16.95
N GLY A 79 -23.72 -3.09 16.02
CA GLY A 79 -23.09 -3.51 14.78
C GLY A 79 -21.57 -3.36 14.83
N SER A 80 -20.89 -3.97 13.86
CA SER A 80 -19.47 -3.80 13.60
C SER A 80 -19.21 -3.68 12.09
N PHE A 81 -18.08 -3.09 11.73
CA PHE A 81 -17.60 -3.06 10.36
C PHE A 81 -16.07 -3.03 10.34
N THR A 82 -15.49 -3.49 9.24
CA THR A 82 -14.05 -3.43 8.96
C THR A 82 -13.82 -3.09 7.50
N ASP A 83 -12.93 -2.14 7.22
CA ASP A 83 -12.47 -1.79 5.89
C ASP A 83 -10.94 -1.96 5.86
N PRO A 84 -10.39 -2.91 5.05
CA PRO A 84 -8.96 -3.27 5.08
C PRO A 84 -7.98 -2.18 4.64
#